data_AF-A0A061FK72-F1
#
_entry.id   AF-A0A061FK72-F1
#
_cell.length_a   1.000
_cell.length_b   1.000
_cell.length_c   1.000
_cell.angle_alpha   90.00
_cell.angle_beta   90.00
_cell.angle_gamma   90.00
#
_symmetry.space_group_name_H-M   'P 1'
#
loop_
_entity.id
_entity.type
_entity.pdbx_description
1 polymer ?
#
loop_
_entity_poly.entity_id
_entity_poly.type
_entity_poly.pdbx_seq_one_letter_code
_entity_poly.pdbx_strand_id
1 'polypeptide(L)'
;MWEHISVKTELMKRNLILENQALCVICNQKLDSVRHLSFTCDEVWKIWGRWCLDWKVNWVIHESPKFLFLAWNSLCVSNDKLKIWILVFYVITWSIWLLHNNIVLIIRNGIVISYMT
;
A
#
# COMPACT_ATOMS: atom_id res chain seq x y z
N MET A 1 5.63 7.18 -13.15
CA MET A 1 5.91 7.47 -11.72
C MET A 1 5.85 6.24 -10.79
N TRP A 2 5.39 5.06 -11.24
CA TRP A 2 5.28 3.84 -10.39
C TRP A 2 6.16 2.66 -10.85
N GLU A 3 6.99 2.83 -11.89
CA GLU A 3 7.66 1.72 -12.59
C GLU A 3 8.92 1.18 -11.91
N HIS A 4 9.43 1.86 -10.87
CA HIS A 4 10.65 1.48 -10.17
C HIS A 4 10.47 1.29 -8.65
N ILE A 5 9.28 0.88 -8.21
CA ILE A 5 9.17 0.37 -6.83
C ILE A 5 9.94 -0.95 -6.81
N SER A 6 11.07 -0.99 -6.09
CA SER A 6 11.84 -2.22 -5.88
C SER A 6 11.03 -3.12 -4.98
N VAL A 7 10.20 -3.95 -5.57
CA VAL A 7 9.36 -4.89 -4.85
C VAL A 7 10.13 -6.15 -4.52
N LYS A 8 9.87 -6.77 -3.38
CA LYS A 8 10.52 -8.03 -3.00
C LYS A 8 10.30 -9.14 -4.04
N THR A 9 9.18 -9.18 -4.77
CA THR A 9 9.01 -10.12 -5.89
C THR A 9 10.09 -9.98 -6.97
N GLU A 10 10.57 -8.76 -7.25
CA GLU A 10 11.63 -8.55 -8.24
C GLU A 10 13.00 -8.99 -7.71
N LEU A 11 13.22 -8.91 -6.40
CA LEU A 11 14.43 -9.46 -5.75
C LEU A 11 14.40 -11.00 -5.78
N MET A 12 13.24 -11.60 -5.52
CA MET A 12 13.03 -13.05 -5.58
C MET A 12 13.26 -13.58 -7.00
N LYS A 13 12.71 -12.91 -8.04
CA LYS A 13 12.94 -13.27 -9.45
C LYS A 13 14.42 -13.25 -9.85
N ARG A 14 15.25 -12.47 -9.14
CA ARG A 14 16.69 -12.38 -9.34
C ARG A 14 17.49 -13.31 -8.42
N ASN A 15 16.81 -14.19 -7.68
CA ASN A 15 17.40 -15.10 -6.69
C ASN A 15 18.19 -14.39 -5.57
N LEU A 16 17.81 -13.16 -5.24
CA LEU A 16 18.44 -12.38 -4.16
C LEU A 16 17.82 -12.64 -2.79
N ILE A 17 16.58 -13.13 -2.75
CA ILE A 17 15.84 -13.49 -1.53
C ILE A 17 15.01 -14.75 -1.79
N LEU A 18 14.66 -15.47 -0.72
CA LEU A 18 13.76 -16.62 -0.76
C LEU A 18 12.29 -16.20 -0.85
N GLU A 19 11.42 -17.12 -1.28
CA GLU A 19 9.98 -16.86 -1.41
C GLU A 19 9.32 -16.43 -0.09
N ASN A 20 9.68 -17.07 1.03
CA ASN A 20 9.21 -16.69 2.36
C ASN A 20 9.67 -15.28 2.80
N GLN A 21 10.78 -14.79 2.25
CA GLN A 21 11.28 -13.42 2.48
C GLN A 21 10.60 -12.41 1.55
N ALA A 22 9.98 -12.88 0.45
CA ALA A 22 9.30 -12.08 -0.55
C ALA A 22 7.83 -11.78 -0.22
N LEU A 23 7.37 -12.17 0.97
CA LEU A 23 6.02 -11.88 1.45
C LEU A 23 5.81 -10.38 1.72
N CYS A 24 4.57 -9.96 1.50
CA CYS A 24 4.08 -8.60 1.75
C CYS A 24 4.42 -8.14 3.16
N VAL A 25 5.04 -6.98 3.26
CA VAL A 25 5.43 -6.38 4.55
C VAL A 25 4.28 -6.07 5.49
N ILE A 26 3.05 -5.96 4.97
CA ILE A 26 1.87 -5.57 5.75
C ILE A 26 1.08 -6.81 6.20
N CYS A 27 0.66 -7.65 5.25
CA CYS A 27 -0.22 -8.80 5.58
C CYS A 27 0.56 -10.10 5.82
N ASN A 28 1.81 -10.21 5.37
CA ASN A 28 2.63 -11.41 5.42
C ASN A 28 1.97 -12.69 4.85
N GLN A 29 0.99 -12.55 3.94
CA GLN A 29 0.20 -13.67 3.40
C GLN A 29 0.38 -13.89 1.89
N LYS A 30 0.58 -12.82 1.13
CA LYS A 30 0.75 -12.86 -0.33
C LYS A 30 2.10 -12.25 -0.69
N LEU A 31 2.61 -12.58 -1.87
CA LEU A 31 3.86 -12.00 -2.38
C LEU A 31 3.76 -10.47 -2.43
N ASP A 32 4.79 -9.81 -1.93
CA ASP A 32 4.92 -8.36 -1.98
C ASP A 32 4.96 -7.94 -3.44
N SER A 33 4.00 -7.14 -3.90
CA SER A 33 3.90 -6.59 -5.25
C SER A 33 3.25 -5.21 -5.16
N VAL A 34 3.59 -4.29 -6.08
CA VAL A 34 2.93 -2.97 -6.15
C VAL A 34 1.41 -3.14 -6.22
N ARG A 35 0.94 -4.12 -7.00
CA ARG A 35 -0.48 -4.44 -7.14
C ARG A 35 -1.09 -4.88 -5.81
N HIS A 36 -0.42 -5.80 -5.12
CA HIS A 36 -0.90 -6.29 -3.84
C HIS A 36 -0.92 -5.20 -2.78
N LEU A 37 0.22 -4.56 -2.54
CA LEU A 37 0.38 -3.52 -1.53
C LEU A 37 -0.61 -2.37 -1.73
N SER A 38 -0.86 -1.97 -2.98
CA SER A 38 -1.69 -0.80 -3.28
C SER A 38 -3.20 -1.13 -3.38
N PHE A 39 -3.59 -2.33 -3.83
CA PHE A 39 -4.98 -2.61 -4.21
C PHE A 39 -5.59 -3.90 -3.67
N THR A 40 -4.79 -4.93 -3.35
CA THR A 40 -5.35 -6.25 -2.99
C THR A 40 -4.88 -6.77 -1.63
N CYS A 41 -4.19 -5.92 -0.86
CA CYS A 41 -3.79 -6.21 0.51
C CYS A 41 -4.96 -5.95 1.45
N ASP A 42 -5.44 -7.02 2.08
CA ASP A 42 -6.61 -6.98 2.97
C ASP A 42 -6.38 -6.08 4.19
N GLU A 43 -5.14 -6.01 4.71
CA GLU A 43 -4.80 -5.10 5.81
C GLU A 43 -4.79 -3.62 5.37
N VAL A 44 -4.31 -3.34 4.15
CA VAL A 44 -4.41 -1.99 3.56
C VAL A 44 -5.87 -1.62 3.32
N TRP A 45 -6.69 -2.58 2.89
CA TRP A 45 -8.12 -2.38 2.69
C TRP A 45 -8.84 -1.97 3.97
N LYS A 46 -8.50 -2.56 5.13
CA LYS A 46 -9.06 -2.16 6.42
C LYS A 46 -8.81 -0.68 6.74
N ILE A 47 -7.64 -0.14 6.36
CA ILE A 47 -7.30 1.28 6.57
C ILE A 47 -8.23 2.17 5.74
N TRP A 48 -8.34 1.89 4.43
CA TRP A 48 -9.24 2.63 3.53
C TRP A 48 -10.71 2.50 3.95
N GLY A 49 -11.14 1.28 4.25
CA GLY A 49 -12.50 0.99 4.71
C GLY A 49 -12.84 1.74 5.99
N ARG A 50 -11.91 1.78 6.96
CA ARG A 50 -12.12 2.52 8.21
C ARG A 50 -12.32 4.02 7.94
N TRP A 51 -11.48 4.62 7.11
CA TRP A 51 -11.65 6.03 6.73
C TRP A 51 -12.99 6.29 6.03
N CYS A 52 -13.36 5.43 5.08
CA CYS A 52 -14.64 5.57 4.37
C CYS A 52 -15.84 5.45 5.31
N LEU A 53 -15.79 4.52 6.28
CA LEU A 53 -16.81 4.35 7.31
C LEU A 53 -16.93 5.60 8.20
N ASP A 54 -15.80 6.16 8.66
CA ASP A 54 -15.78 7.37 9.49
C ASP A 54 -16.40 8.58 8.76
N TRP A 55 -16.36 8.58 7.42
CA TRP A 55 -16.95 9.61 6.56
C TRP A 55 -18.32 9.23 5.97
N LYS A 56 -18.86 8.06 6.33
CA LYS A 56 -20.12 7.51 5.78
C LYS A 56 -20.14 7.43 4.26
N VAL A 57 -18.99 7.18 3.64
CA VAL A 57 -18.83 6.99 2.21
C VAL A 57 -18.80 5.49 1.91
N ASN A 58 -19.64 5.05 0.98
CA ASN A 58 -19.51 3.72 0.40
C ASN A 58 -18.48 3.79 -0.73
N TRP A 59 -17.36 3.09 -0.54
CA TRP A 59 -16.23 3.14 -1.46
C TRP A 59 -15.93 1.77 -2.04
N VAL A 60 -15.61 1.73 -3.33
CA VAL A 60 -15.13 0.54 -4.04
C VAL A 60 -13.73 0.84 -4.55
N ILE A 61 -12.73 0.07 -4.10
CA ILE A 61 -11.37 0.16 -4.64
C ILE A 61 -11.39 -0.43 -6.06
N HIS A 62 -10.90 0.36 -7.02
CA HIS A 62 -10.58 -0.16 -8.35
C HIS A 62 -9.19 -0.78 -8.34
N GLU A 63 -8.96 -1.85 -9.12
CA GLU A 63 -7.66 -2.51 -9.26
C GLU A 63 -6.57 -1.61 -9.90
N SER A 64 -6.94 -0.42 -10.37
CA SER A 64 -6.05 0.53 -11.02
C SER A 64 -5.81 1.75 -10.14
N PRO A 65 -4.54 2.14 -9.88
CA PRO A 65 -4.19 3.34 -9.15
C PRO A 65 -4.84 4.60 -9.72
N LYS A 66 -4.91 4.66 -11.06
CA LYS A 66 -5.44 5.82 -11.78
C LYS A 66 -6.93 5.98 -11.53
N PHE A 67 -7.69 4.89 -11.68
CA PHE A 67 -9.13 4.92 -11.43
C PHE A 67 -9.44 5.14 -9.96
N LEU A 68 -8.64 4.58 -9.06
CA LEU A 68 -8.76 4.84 -7.63
C LEU A 68 -8.61 6.33 -7.31
N PHE A 69 -7.55 6.96 -7.82
CA PHE A 69 -7.30 8.38 -7.61
C PHE A 69 -8.40 9.26 -8.21
N LEU A 70 -8.85 8.95 -9.43
CA LEU A 70 -9.92 9.69 -10.09
C LEU A 70 -11.23 9.58 -9.30
N ALA A 71 -11.62 8.36 -8.91
CA ALA A 71 -12.81 8.13 -8.12
C ALA A 71 -12.73 8.87 -6.78
N TRP A 72 -11.55 8.94 -6.15
CA TRP A 72 -11.37 9.55 -4.83
C TRP A 72 -11.59 11.06 -4.88
N ASN A 73 -11.07 11.69 -5.94
CA ASN A 73 -11.25 13.12 -6.19
C ASN A 73 -12.65 13.46 -6.73
N SER A 74 -13.35 12.51 -7.37
CA SER A 74 -14.70 12.72 -7.90
C SER A 74 -15.79 12.68 -6.82
N LEU A 75 -15.47 12.17 -5.62
CA LEU A 75 -16.41 12.13 -4.51
C LEU A 75 -16.69 13.55 -4.00
N CYS A 76 -17.95 13.97 -4.16
CA CYS A 76 -18.41 15.26 -3.67
C CYS A 76 -18.65 15.20 -2.16
N VAL A 77 -17.56 15.31 -1.40
CA VAL A 77 -17.62 15.55 0.04
C VAL A 77 -17.78 17.05 0.23
N SER A 78 -18.70 17.48 1.10
CA SER A 78 -18.99 18.89 1.42
C SER A 78 -17.74 19.80 1.33
N ASN A 79 -17.83 20.93 0.63
CA ASN A 79 -16.70 21.81 0.30
C ASN A 79 -15.76 22.11 1.49
N ASP A 80 -16.31 22.28 2.69
CA ASP A 80 -15.54 22.62 3.89
C ASP A 80 -14.57 21.51 4.34
N LYS A 81 -14.83 20.27 3.93
CA LYS A 81 -14.07 19.08 4.32
C LYS A 81 -13.34 18.39 3.16
N LEU A 82 -13.54 18.88 1.93
CA LEU A 82 -12.92 18.34 0.72
C LEU A 82 -11.39 18.30 0.82
N LYS A 83 -10.77 19.31 1.43
CA LYS A 83 -9.31 19.36 1.64
C LYS A 83 -8.82 18.18 2.48
N ILE A 84 -9.54 17.85 3.56
CA ILE A 84 -9.18 16.73 4.45
C ILE A 84 -9.34 15.41 3.71
N TRP A 85 -10.45 15.27 2.96
CA TRP A 85 -10.70 14.09 2.13
C TRP A 85 -9.57 13.84 1.12
N ILE A 86 -9.18 14.86 0.35
CA ILE A 86 -8.08 14.78 -0.62
C ILE A 86 -6.75 14.49 0.08
N LEU A 87 -6.44 15.20 1.17
CA LEU A 87 -5.19 15.04 1.91
C LEU A 87 -5.00 13.60 2.40
N VAL A 88 -6.05 12.95 2.89
CA VAL A 88 -5.93 11.61 3.44
C VAL A 88 -5.58 10.56 2.39
N PHE A 89 -5.99 10.72 1.14
CA PHE A 89 -5.51 9.84 0.07
C PHE A 89 -3.99 9.85 -0.02
N TYR A 90 -3.40 11.04 -0.01
CA TYR A 90 -1.95 11.21 -0.06
C TYR A 90 -1.29 10.68 1.21
N VAL A 91 -1.85 10.96 2.38
CA VAL A 91 -1.29 10.48 3.66
C VAL A 91 -1.29 8.95 3.72
N ILE A 92 -2.42 8.28 3.45
CA ILE A 92 -2.50 6.82 3.50
C ILE A 92 -1.54 6.20 2.48
N THR A 93 -1.57 6.66 1.24
CA THR A 93 -0.70 6.14 0.16
C THR A 93 0.79 6.35 0.49
N TRP A 94 1.14 7.54 1.00
CA TRP A 94 2.51 7.88 1.40
C TRP A 94 2.98 7.03 2.59
N SER A 95 2.15 6.85 3.61
CA SER A 95 2.47 6.02 4.77
C SER A 95 2.71 4.56 4.39
N ILE A 96 1.87 3.99 3.51
CA ILE A 96 2.05 2.63 2.98
C ILE A 96 3.37 2.52 2.21
N TRP A 97 3.66 3.49 1.34
CA TRP A 97 4.89 3.53 0.55
C TRP A 97 6.14 3.66 1.44
N LEU A 98 6.09 4.52 2.46
CA LEU A 98 7.19 4.73 3.40
C LEU A 98 7.48 3.46 4.21
N LEU A 99 6.45 2.79 4.71
CA LEU A 99 6.58 1.51 5.43
C LEU A 99 7.26 0.45 4.56
N HIS A 100 6.79 0.30 3.31
CA HIS A 100 7.38 -0.65 2.37
C HIS A 100 8.85 -0.33 2.08
N ASN A 101 9.18 0.93 1.80
CA ASN A 101 10.56 1.31 1.47
C ASN A 101 11.52 1.17 2.64
N ASN A 102 11.10 1.49 3.86
CA ASN A 102 11.94 1.30 5.04
C ASN A 102 12.34 -0.17 5.19
N ILE A 103 11.40 -1.10 4.97
CA ILE A 103 11.66 -2.53 5.08
C ILE A 103 12.52 -3.03 3.91
N VAL A 104 12.27 -2.57 2.68
CA VAL A 104 13.10 -2.94 1.53
C VAL A 104 14.54 -2.42 1.68
N LEU A 105 14.74 -1.22 2.24
CA LEU A 105 16.08 -0.68 2.55
C LEU A 105 16.81 -1.51 3.60
N ILE A 106 16.10 -1.95 4.65
CA ILE A 106 16.64 -2.84 5.68
C ILE A 106 17.11 -4.17 5.07
N ILE A 107 16.32 -4.77 4.18
CA ILE A 107 16.68 -6.01 3.46
C ILE A 107 17.90 -5.79 2.55
N ARG A 108 17.94 -4.67 1.80
CA ARG A 108 19.08 -4.32 0.93
C ARG A 108 20.38 -4.12 1.70
N ASN A 109 20.30 -3.59 2.92
CA ASN A 109 21.45 -3.38 3.78
C ASN A 109 21.85 -4.62 4.60
N GLY A 110 21.20 -5.77 4.37
CA GLY A 110 21.54 -7.04 5.02
C GLY A 110 21.12 -7.16 6.49
N ILE A 111 20.33 -6.21 7.01
CA ILE A 111 19.79 -6.30 8.38
C ILE A 111 18.50 -7.11 8.30
N VAL A 112 18.61 -8.44 8.29
CA VAL A 112 17.45 -9.32 8.40
C VAL A 112 16.98 -9.27 9.85
N ILE A 113 15.98 -8.44 10.14
CA ILE A 113 15.37 -8.49 11.47
C ILE A 113 14.39 -9.65 11.51
N SER A 114 14.90 -10.76 12.01
CA SER A 114 14.13 -11.91 12.47
C SER A 114 13.29 -11.49 13.66
N TYR A 115 12.03 -11.13 13.43
CA TYR A 115 11.03 -11.08 14.48
C TYR A 115 9.95 -12.11 14.19
N MET A 116 10.16 -13.35 14.64
CA MET A 116 9.13 -14.30 15.08
C MET A 116 9.80 -15.39 15.94
N THR A 117 9.90 -15.12 17.24
CA THR A 117 9.79 -16.12 18.32
C THR A 117 8.64 -15.71 19.18
#